data_AF-C6GM02-F1
#
_entry.id   AF-C6GM02-F1
#
_cell.length_a   1.000
_cell.length_b   1.000
_cell.length_c   1.000
_cell.angle_alpha   90.00
_cell.angle_beta   90.00
_cell.angle_gamma   90.00
#
_symmetry.space_group_name_H-M   'P 1'
#
loop_
_entity.id
_entity.type
_entity.pdbx_description
1 polymer ?
#
loop_
_entity_poly.entity_id
_entity_poly.type
_entity_poly.pdbx_seq_one_letter_code
_entity_poly.pdbx_strand_id
1 'polypeptide(L)' 'TLTSKEKLDIARPLAKLGVDILEAGFPAASKDDFEAVKTIAETVGNAVDENGYVPVICGLSRC' A
#
# COMPACT_ATOMS: atom_id res chain seq x y z
N THR A 1 3.79 4.66 15.78
CA THR A 1 3.89 4.33 14.34
C THR A 1 3.27 2.97 14.14
N LEU A 2 2.51 2.77 13.06
CA LEU A 2 2.01 1.44 12.69
C LEU A 2 3.16 0.59 12.17
N THR A 3 3.21 -0.67 12.55
CA THR A 3 4.13 -1.66 11.98
C THR A 3 3.79 -1.97 10.52
N SER A 4 4.77 -2.49 9.78
CA SER A 4 4.54 -3.01 8.42
C SER A 4 3.30 -3.90 8.28
N LYS A 5 3.06 -4.77 9.27
CA LYS A 5 1.93 -5.70 9.28
C LYS A 5 0.60 -4.97 9.47
N GLU A 6 0.52 -4.05 10.42
CA GLU A 6 -0.70 -3.26 10.67
C GLU A 6 -1.06 -2.40 9.45
N LYS A 7 -0.06 -1.83 8.77
CA LYS A 7 -0.30 -1.07 7.53
C LYS A 7 -0.87 -1.96 6.43
N LEU A 8 -0.35 -3.18 6.26
CA LEU A 8 -0.87 -4.13 5.28
C LEU A 8 -2.31 -4.56 5.62
N ASP A 9 -2.60 -4.79 6.90
CA ASP A 9 -3.94 -5.16 7.37
C ASP A 9 -4.96 -4.04 7.13
N ILE A 10 -4.53 -2.77 7.12
CA ILE A 10 -5.36 -1.60 6.73
C ILE A 10 -5.46 -1.46 5.20
N ALA A 11 -4.39 -1.73 4.45
CA ALA A 11 -4.38 -1.56 3.00
C ALA A 11 -5.37 -2.48 2.27
N ARG A 12 -5.54 -3.72 2.74
CA ARG A 12 -6.46 -4.71 2.13
C ARG A 12 -7.93 -4.26 2.11
N PRO A 13 -8.55 -3.84 3.23
CA PRO A 13 -9.93 -3.37 3.19
C PRO A 13 -10.10 -2.07 2.40
N LEU A 14 -9.09 -1.19 2.37
CA LEU A 14 -9.13 0.02 1.55
C LEU A 14 -9.18 -0.30 0.05
N ALA A 15 -8.39 -1.28 -0.41
CA ALA A 15 -8.47 -1.75 -1.79
C ALA A 15 -9.86 -2.31 -2.13
N LYS A 16 -10.46 -3.09 -1.22
CA LYS A 16 -11.83 -3.62 -1.38
C LYS A 16 -12.91 -2.54 -1.35
N LEU A 17 -12.65 -1.41 -0.69
CA LEU A 17 -13.54 -0.26 -0.71
C LEU A 17 -13.55 0.45 -2.08
N GLY A 18 -12.59 0.13 -2.96
CA GLY A 18 -12.50 0.69 -4.31
C GLY A 18 -11.77 2.03 -4.37
N VAL A 19 -10.76 2.26 -3.52
CA VAL A 19 -9.96 3.50 -3.56
C VAL A 19 -9.00 3.49 -4.75
N ASP A 20 -9.09 4.47 -5.65
CA ASP A 20 -8.26 4.54 -6.87
C ASP A 20 -6.76 4.58 -6.60
N ILE A 21 -6.37 5.30 -5.54
CA ILE A 21 -4.98 5.52 -5.15
C ILE A 21 -4.82 5.24 -3.67
N LEU A 22 -3.79 4.45 -3.33
CA LEU A 22 -3.41 4.12 -1.97
C LEU A 22 -1.99 4.64 -1.69
N GLU A 23 -1.90 5.74 -0.96
CA GLU A 23 -0.62 6.24 -0.43
C GLU A 23 -0.16 5.34 0.73
N ALA A 24 0.80 4.46 0.46
CA ALA A 24 1.20 3.39 1.37
C ALA A 24 2.21 3.84 2.45
N GLY A 25 2.80 5.02 2.29
CA GLY A 25 3.74 5.61 3.23
C GLY A 25 4.91 6.33 2.56
N PHE A 26 5.98 6.55 3.33
CA PHE A 26 7.20 7.21 2.86
C PHE A 26 8.39 6.24 2.91
N PRO A 27 8.75 5.56 1.80
CA PRO A 27 9.77 4.49 1.79
C PRO A 27 11.14 4.91 2.34
N ALA A 28 11.54 6.16 2.18
CA ALA A 28 12.83 6.64 2.66
C ALA A 28 12.82 7.09 4.14
N ALA A 29 11.68 7.05 4.83
CA ALA A 29 11.58 7.48 6.22
C ALA A 29 12.22 6.45 7.18
N SER A 30 12.04 5.15 6.92
CA SER A 30 12.57 4.07 7.75
C SER A 30 12.62 2.74 6.99
N LYS A 31 13.37 1.76 7.49
CA LYS A 31 13.37 0.40 6.93
C LYS A 31 11.99 -0.26 7.02
N ASP A 32 11.26 -0.03 8.12
CA ASP A 32 9.90 -0.57 8.28
C ASP A 32 8.92 0.09 7.29
N ASP A 33 9.03 1.40 7.04
CA ASP A 33 8.24 2.06 5.98
C ASP A 33 8.54 1.50 4.59
N PHE A 34 9.82 1.27 4.28
CA PHE A 34 10.21 0.66 3.02
C PHE A 34 9.60 -0.73 2.85
N GLU A 35 9.72 -1.60 3.86
CA GLU A 35 9.17 -2.96 3.81
C GLU A 35 7.63 -2.94 3.74
N ALA A 36 6.98 -2.01 4.43
CA ALA A 36 5.53 -1.84 4.37
C ALA A 36 5.07 -1.46 2.95
N VAL A 37 5.66 -0.41 2.35
CA VAL A 37 5.30 0.05 1.01
C VAL A 37 5.58 -1.04 -0.02
N LYS A 38 6.75 -1.69 0.07
CA LYS A 38 7.11 -2.82 -0.80
C LYS A 38 6.10 -3.96 -0.70
N THR A 39 5.77 -4.40 0.52
CA THR A 39 4.84 -5.52 0.74
C THR A 39 3.44 -5.17 0.25
N ILE A 40 2.97 -3.94 0.47
CA ILE A 40 1.66 -3.48 -0.03
C ILE A 40 1.65 -3.45 -1.56
N ALA A 41 2.72 -2.96 -2.20
CA ALA A 41 2.84 -2.99 -3.66
C ALA A 41 2.84 -4.41 -4.22
N GLU A 42 3.60 -5.32 -3.61
CA GLU A 42 3.71 -6.72 -4.05
C GLU A 42 2.40 -7.51 -3.86
N THR A 43 1.62 -7.20 -2.83
CA THR A 43 0.41 -7.96 -2.47
C THR A 43 -0.89 -7.27 -2.91
N VAL A 44 -1.15 -6.05 -2.45
CA VAL A 44 -2.37 -5.29 -2.75
C VAL A 44 -2.32 -4.71 -4.16
N GLY A 45 -1.17 -4.16 -4.55
CA GLY A 45 -0.97 -3.57 -5.89
C GLY A 45 -0.94 -4.56 -7.05
N ASN A 46 -0.94 -5.86 -6.78
CA ASN A 46 -1.03 -6.92 -7.80
C ASN A 46 -2.30 -7.78 -7.69
N ALA A 47 -3.19 -7.46 -6.75
CA ALA A 47 -4.43 -8.20 -6.54
C ALA A 47 -5.56 -7.59 -7.37
N VAL A 48 -5.62 -7.95 -8.66
CA VAL A 48 -6.71 -7.54 -9.55
C VAL A 48 -8.01 -8.23 -9.12
N ASP A 49 -9.09 -7.46 -8.97
CA ASP A 49 -10.40 -7.97 -8.59
C ASP A 49 -11.20 -8.52 -9.79
N GLU A 50 -12.42 -8.99 -9.52
CA GLU A 50 -13.33 -9.56 -10.53
C GLU A 50 -13.74 -8.59 -11.64
N ASN A 51 -13.66 -7.28 -11.39
CA ASN A 51 -13.99 -6.23 -12.35
C ASN A 51 -12.77 -5.74 -13.13
N GLY A 52 -11.60 -6.37 -12.91
CA GLY A 52 -10.34 -5.94 -13.51
C GLY A 52 -9.71 -4.74 -12.80
N TYR A 53 -10.18 -4.39 -11.61
CA TYR A 53 -9.72 -3.23 -10.86
C TYR A 53 -8.56 -3.58 -9.93
N VAL A 54 -7.59 -2.67 -9.83
CA VAL A 54 -6.47 -2.72 -8.88
C VAL A 54 -6.06 -1.29 -8.52
N PRO A 55 -5.86 -0.95 -7.24
CA PRO A 55 -5.51 0.40 -6.85
C PRO A 55 -4.07 0.74 -7.26
N VAL A 56 -3.82 2.00 -7.59
CA VAL A 56 -2.46 2.52 -7.76
C VAL A 56 -1.80 2.65 -6.38
N ILE A 57 -0.64 2.04 -6.20
CA ILE A 57 0.14 2.16 -4.97
C ILE A 57 1.14 3.31 -5.10
N CYS A 58 1.00 4.32 -4.25
CA CYS A 58 1.84 5.52 -4.22
C CYS A 58 2.74 5.55 -2.98
N GLY A 59 3.94 6.10 -3.12
CA GLY A 59 4.87 6.37 -2.01
C GLY A 59 5.25 7.85 -1.97
N LEU A 60 5.23 8.45 -0.79
CA LEU A 60 5.62 9.84 -0.56
C LEU A 60 7.14 10.00 -0.69
N SER A 61 7.60 11.18 -1.11
CA SER A 61 9.02 11.58 -1.10
C SER A 61 9.17 13.04 -0.67
N ARG A 62 10.33 13.39 -0.11
CA ARG A 62 10.75 14.79 0.09
C ARG A 62 11.58 15.27 -1.11
N CYS A 63 11.56 16.56 -1.38
CA CYS A 63 12.42 17.23 -2.36
C CYS A 63 13.84 17.42 -1.82
#